data_AF-A0A933CMZ4-F1
#
_entry.id   AF-A0A933CMZ4-F1
#
_cell.length_a   1.000
_cell.length_b   1.000
_cell.length_c   1.000
_cell.angle_alpha   90.00
_cell.angle_beta   90.00
_cell.angle_gamma   90.00
#
_symmetry.space_group_name_H-M   'P 1'
#
loop_
_entity.id
_entity.type
_entity.pdbx_description
1 polymer ?
#
loop_
_entity_poly.entity_id
_entity_poly.type
_entity_poly.pdbx_seq_one_letter_code
_entity_poly.pdbx_strand_id
1 'polypeptide(L)'
;MIEAGTRIQIVQHTTARVRELAGTPYALRAVSEIELSVTRLVEALSDALGGQWDGLKMVARQIAVLRASQGFRFSEVMRAYNVFRDTTKQYVSPEQMAGIDDALTSMLVVLSQAFEEAQTKAGYMRILDALAMALDAKEHYTGSHCGSVQSIAERLAGWLGVEIDQAGRFHDIGKIYVPDQILTKPGPLDPAERVLMRQHPYYSFKILSPVSDQLASITLRHHERPDGKGYPLGEIAPPLEANVVAAADTLHAVISHRCYQQGRSQEEALQVIRAARGTQFLPATVEAVEKLFPQMLEEVAPV
;
A
#
# COMPACT_ATOMS: atom_id res chain seq x y z
N MET A 1 -3.51 -28.03 27.21
CA MET A 1 -4.34 -26.82 27.09
C MET A 1 -4.15 -25.95 28.33
N ILE A 2 -4.12 -24.62 28.18
CA ILE A 2 -4.02 -23.68 29.30
C ILE A 2 -5.44 -23.47 29.87
N GLU A 3 -5.62 -23.57 31.19
CA GLU A 3 -6.92 -23.38 31.84
C GLU A 3 -7.43 -21.94 31.70
N ALA A 4 -8.75 -21.75 31.64
CA ALA A 4 -9.35 -20.44 31.39
C ALA A 4 -8.97 -19.38 32.44
N GLY A 5 -8.93 -19.74 33.73
CA GLY A 5 -8.49 -18.84 34.80
C GLY A 5 -7.03 -18.42 34.65
N THR A 6 -6.17 -19.36 34.27
CA THR A 6 -4.74 -19.11 33.99
C THR A 6 -4.55 -18.17 32.81
N ARG A 7 -5.36 -18.30 31.74
CA ARG A 7 -5.30 -17.39 30.58
C ARG A 7 -5.58 -15.94 30.99
N ILE A 8 -6.60 -15.70 31.82
CA ILE A 8 -6.96 -14.36 32.30
C ILE A 8 -5.79 -13.74 33.09
N GLN A 9 -5.16 -14.53 33.97
CA GLN A 9 -4.00 -14.07 34.76
C GLN A 9 -2.82 -13.71 33.87
N ILE A 10 -2.49 -14.56 32.88
CA ILE A 10 -1.42 -14.30 31.91
C ILE A 10 -1.69 -13.01 31.14
N VAL A 11 -2.93 -12.80 30.67
CA VAL A 11 -3.32 -11.59 29.93
C VAL A 11 -3.13 -10.35 30.79
N GLN A 12 -3.70 -10.32 31.99
CA GLN A 12 -3.66 -9.15 32.87
C GLN A 12 -2.23 -8.79 33.26
N HIS A 13 -1.44 -9.77 33.70
CA HIS A 13 -0.06 -9.53 34.14
C HIS A 13 0.87 -9.19 32.98
N THR A 14 0.73 -9.84 31.83
CA THR A 14 1.51 -9.47 30.64
C THR A 14 1.18 -8.05 30.23
N THR A 15 -0.09 -7.68 30.19
CA THR A 15 -0.53 -6.34 29.78
C THR A 15 0.08 -5.26 30.67
N ALA A 16 0.00 -5.45 31.99
CA ALA A 16 0.60 -4.54 32.96
C ALA A 16 2.12 -4.40 32.74
N ARG A 17 2.84 -5.52 32.64
CA ARG A 17 4.31 -5.52 32.46
C ARG A 17 4.76 -4.98 31.11
N VAL A 18 4.01 -5.23 30.03
CA VAL A 18 4.30 -4.65 28.71
C VAL A 18 4.10 -3.13 28.75
N ARG A 19 3.10 -2.64 29.49
CA ARG A 19 2.84 -1.20 29.65
C ARG A 19 3.96 -0.48 30.39
N GLU A 20 4.70 -1.19 31.23
CA GLU A 20 5.85 -0.71 32.01
C GLU A 20 7.18 -0.68 31.23
N LEU A 21 7.21 -1.15 29.97
CA LEU A 21 8.42 -1.15 29.13
C LEU A 21 8.83 0.30 28.75
N ALA A 22 9.49 0.98 29.67
CA ALA A 22 9.96 2.35 29.53
C ALA A 22 10.89 2.51 28.31
N GLY A 23 10.76 3.63 27.62
CA GLY A 23 11.52 3.92 26.41
C GLY A 23 11.14 3.06 25.20
N THR A 24 9.97 2.42 25.22
CA THR A 24 9.40 1.72 24.07
C THR A 24 8.03 2.32 23.71
N PRO A 25 7.56 2.19 22.45
CA PRO A 25 6.24 2.70 22.08
C PRO A 25 5.08 2.03 22.84
N TYR A 26 5.29 0.85 23.46
CA TYR A 26 4.30 0.20 24.31
C TYR A 26 3.91 1.06 25.53
N ALA A 27 4.85 1.83 26.07
CA ALA A 27 4.60 2.73 27.21
C ALA A 27 3.74 3.96 26.85
N LEU A 28 3.36 4.13 25.58
CA LEU A 28 2.46 5.20 25.13
C LEU A 28 1.10 4.67 24.67
N ARG A 29 0.90 3.34 24.63
CA ARG A 29 -0.33 2.74 24.13
C ARG A 29 -1.43 2.64 25.18
N ALA A 30 -2.68 2.63 24.70
CA ALA A 30 -3.83 2.33 25.53
C ALA A 30 -3.72 0.90 26.08
N VAL A 31 -4.03 0.74 27.37
CA VAL A 31 -3.98 -0.57 28.04
C VAL A 31 -4.89 -1.58 27.32
N SER A 32 -6.07 -1.14 26.89
CA SER A 32 -7.03 -1.97 26.14
C SER A 32 -6.48 -2.51 24.81
N GLU A 33 -5.60 -1.76 24.13
CA GLU A 33 -4.98 -2.22 22.87
C GLU A 33 -3.96 -3.34 23.13
N ILE A 34 -3.16 -3.17 24.19
CA ILE A 34 -2.19 -4.17 24.63
C ILE A 34 -2.94 -5.43 25.08
N GLU A 35 -3.95 -5.27 25.92
CA GLU A 35 -4.78 -6.36 26.44
C GLU A 35 -5.41 -7.16 25.31
N LEU A 36 -6.05 -6.50 24.34
CA LEU A 36 -6.64 -7.18 23.17
C LEU A 36 -5.60 -7.98 22.37
N SER A 37 -4.40 -7.42 22.18
CA SER A 37 -3.31 -8.09 21.48
C SER A 37 -2.83 -9.34 22.23
N VAL A 38 -2.68 -9.24 23.56
CA VAL A 38 -2.23 -10.34 24.41
C VAL A 38 -3.31 -11.43 24.50
N THR A 39 -4.59 -11.07 24.63
CA THR A 39 -5.71 -12.02 24.64
C THR A 39 -5.70 -12.89 23.38
N ARG A 40 -5.63 -12.27 22.19
CA ARG A 40 -5.57 -13.00 20.91
C ARG A 40 -4.37 -13.93 20.84
N LEU A 41 -3.23 -13.51 21.38
CA LEU A 41 -2.03 -14.34 21.43
C LEU A 41 -2.22 -15.56 22.36
N VAL A 42 -2.78 -15.37 23.55
CA VAL A 42 -3.03 -16.45 24.51
C VAL A 42 -4.03 -17.46 23.97
N GLU A 43 -5.09 -16.99 23.29
CA GLU A 43 -6.07 -17.84 22.62
C GLU A 43 -5.40 -18.67 21.52
N ALA A 44 -4.71 -18.01 20.59
CA ALA A 44 -4.02 -18.68 19.49
C ALA A 44 -2.93 -19.66 19.97
N LEU A 45 -2.23 -19.33 21.06
CA LEU A 45 -1.27 -20.22 21.71
C LEU A 45 -1.97 -21.46 22.30
N SER A 46 -3.12 -21.27 22.97
CA SER A 46 -3.88 -22.38 23.53
C SER A 46 -4.38 -23.34 22.43
N ASP A 47 -4.81 -22.80 21.29
CA ASP A 47 -5.28 -23.59 20.14
C ASP A 47 -4.11 -24.34 19.47
N ALA A 48 -2.95 -23.69 19.36
CA ALA A 48 -1.73 -24.33 18.85
C ALA A 48 -1.28 -25.52 19.69
N LEU A 49 -1.39 -25.43 21.04
CA LEU A 49 -1.16 -26.57 21.93
C LEU A 49 -2.16 -27.73 21.73
N GLY A 50 -3.32 -27.46 21.12
CA GLY A 50 -4.29 -28.45 20.68
C GLY A 50 -4.03 -28.97 19.26
N GLY A 51 -2.96 -28.53 18.60
CA GLY A 51 -2.58 -28.91 17.23
C GLY A 51 -3.03 -27.94 16.14
N GLN A 52 -3.72 -26.84 16.48
CA GLN A 52 -4.22 -25.85 15.51
C GLN A 52 -3.25 -24.66 15.37
N TRP A 53 -2.25 -24.82 14.50
CA TRP A 53 -1.13 -23.89 14.40
C TRP A 53 -1.39 -22.61 13.60
N ASP A 54 -2.37 -22.63 12.69
CA ASP A 54 -2.57 -21.55 11.72
C ASP A 54 -3.00 -20.23 12.37
N GLY A 55 -3.80 -20.30 13.44
CA GLY A 55 -4.19 -19.13 14.24
C GLY A 55 -2.97 -18.42 14.85
N LEU A 56 -2.04 -19.18 15.42
CA LEU A 56 -0.81 -18.62 16.02
C LEU A 56 0.09 -17.98 14.98
N LYS A 57 0.25 -18.63 13.81
CA LYS A 57 1.01 -18.04 12.68
C LYS A 57 0.37 -16.76 12.18
N MET A 58 -0.96 -16.70 12.09
CA MET A 58 -1.69 -15.51 11.66
C MET A 58 -1.52 -14.36 12.66
N VAL A 59 -1.67 -14.62 13.96
CA VAL A 59 -1.45 -13.59 15.01
C VAL A 59 0.00 -13.10 14.99
N ALA A 60 0.98 -13.99 14.81
CA ALA A 60 2.39 -13.61 14.68
C ALA A 60 2.62 -12.61 13.53
N ARG A 61 2.08 -12.91 12.34
CA ARG A 61 2.16 -12.01 11.17
C ARG A 61 1.45 -10.68 11.41
N GLN A 62 0.26 -10.69 12.01
CA GLN A 62 -0.48 -9.46 12.31
C GLN A 62 0.28 -8.56 13.28
N ILE A 63 0.86 -9.14 14.35
CA ILE A 63 1.72 -8.39 15.28
C ILE A 63 2.91 -7.81 14.53
N ALA A 64 3.60 -8.62 13.71
CA ALA A 64 4.77 -8.18 12.97
C ALA A 64 4.46 -6.99 12.04
N VAL A 65 3.46 -7.13 11.17
CA VAL A 65 3.06 -6.09 10.21
C VAL A 65 2.58 -4.82 10.92
N LEU A 66 1.74 -4.95 11.95
CA LEU A 66 1.21 -3.81 12.68
C LEU A 66 2.31 -3.04 13.43
N ARG A 67 3.24 -3.74 14.08
CA ARG A 67 4.31 -3.08 14.82
C ARG A 67 5.34 -2.46 13.88
N ALA A 68 5.65 -3.12 12.76
CA ALA A 68 6.49 -2.54 11.72
C ALA A 68 5.90 -1.24 11.14
N SER A 69 4.59 -1.22 10.82
CA SER A 69 3.92 -0.02 10.30
C SER A 69 3.83 1.12 11.30
N GLN A 70 3.85 0.81 12.60
CA GLN A 70 3.86 1.78 13.69
C GLN A 70 5.28 2.25 14.08
N GLY A 71 6.31 1.84 13.32
CA GLY A 71 7.68 2.29 13.53
C GLY A 71 8.40 1.63 14.72
N PHE A 72 7.90 0.49 15.22
CA PHE A 72 8.64 -0.26 16.24
C PHE A 72 9.96 -0.77 15.69
N ARG A 73 10.95 -0.90 16.57
CA ARG A 73 12.16 -1.71 16.31
C ARG A 73 11.88 -3.16 16.68
N PHE A 74 12.51 -4.09 15.97
CA PHE A 74 12.39 -5.53 16.30
C PHE A 74 12.76 -5.82 17.76
N SER A 75 13.80 -5.17 18.28
CA SER A 75 14.23 -5.28 19.68
C SER A 75 13.14 -4.87 20.68
N GLU A 76 12.23 -3.95 20.33
CA GLU A 76 11.13 -3.52 21.19
C GLU A 76 10.01 -4.56 21.20
N VAL A 77 9.69 -5.14 20.03
CA VAL A 77 8.76 -6.27 19.91
C VAL A 77 9.27 -7.46 20.72
N MET A 78 10.58 -7.73 20.65
CA MET A 78 11.21 -8.81 21.42
C MET A 78 11.16 -8.59 22.94
N ARG A 79 11.19 -7.33 23.42
CA ARG A 79 10.98 -7.05 24.85
C ARG A 79 9.58 -7.46 25.29
N ALA A 80 8.55 -7.13 24.52
CA ALA A 80 7.17 -7.53 24.82
C ALA A 80 6.99 -9.06 24.73
N TYR A 81 7.58 -9.71 23.73
CA TYR A 81 7.59 -11.18 23.62
C TYR A 81 8.24 -11.84 24.84
N ASN A 82 9.39 -11.34 25.29
CA ASN A 82 10.06 -11.87 26.49
C ASN A 82 9.22 -11.66 27.75
N VAL A 83 8.59 -10.49 27.90
CA VAL A 83 7.64 -10.24 29.01
C VAL A 83 6.50 -11.24 28.99
N PHE A 84 5.90 -11.51 27.82
CA PHE A 84 4.85 -12.51 27.68
C PHE A 84 5.35 -13.90 28.08
N ARG A 85 6.45 -14.38 27.47
CA ARG A 85 7.04 -15.69 27.77
C ARG A 85 7.35 -15.86 29.25
N ASP A 86 8.00 -14.87 29.87
CA ASP A 86 8.39 -14.93 31.28
C ASP A 86 7.19 -14.82 32.23
N THR A 87 6.13 -14.12 31.82
CA THR A 87 4.87 -14.10 32.57
C THR A 87 4.21 -15.47 32.47
N THR A 88 4.08 -16.05 31.27
CA THR A 88 3.49 -17.38 31.08
C THR A 88 4.16 -18.45 31.94
N LYS A 89 5.51 -18.44 32.01
CA LYS A 89 6.29 -19.36 32.87
C LYS A 89 5.87 -19.34 34.35
N GLN A 90 5.32 -18.24 34.87
CA GLN A 90 4.91 -18.13 36.27
C GLN A 90 3.57 -18.84 36.55
N TYR A 91 2.80 -19.14 35.51
CA TYR A 91 1.42 -19.62 35.61
C TYR A 91 1.21 -21.04 35.09
N VAL A 92 2.24 -21.69 34.55
CA VAL A 92 2.17 -23.03 33.95
C VAL A 92 3.24 -23.95 34.53
N SER A 93 3.00 -25.27 34.50
CA SER A 93 4.00 -26.24 34.94
C SER A 93 5.18 -26.33 33.97
N PRO A 94 6.36 -26.83 34.39
CA PRO A 94 7.49 -27.05 33.50
C PRO A 94 7.15 -27.93 32.27
N GLU A 95 6.32 -28.94 32.46
CA GLU A 95 5.87 -29.84 31.38
C GLU A 95 4.97 -29.11 30.39
N GLN A 96 4.05 -28.27 30.87
CA GLN A 96 3.23 -27.41 30.01
C GLN A 96 4.07 -26.37 29.28
N MET A 97 5.10 -25.83 29.96
CA MET A 97 5.98 -24.82 29.40
C MET A 97 6.78 -25.34 28.21
N ALA A 98 7.19 -26.61 28.18
CA ALA A 98 7.94 -27.17 27.06
C ALA A 98 7.17 -27.05 25.73
N GLY A 99 5.90 -27.47 25.71
CA GLY A 99 5.05 -27.32 24.51
C GLY A 99 4.74 -25.87 24.18
N ILE A 100 4.63 -24.99 25.20
CA ILE A 100 4.49 -23.55 24.98
C ILE A 100 5.74 -22.96 24.35
N ASP A 101 6.94 -23.32 24.81
CA ASP A 101 8.20 -22.82 24.27
C ASP A 101 8.41 -23.25 22.80
N ASP A 102 8.02 -24.47 22.43
CA ASP A 102 8.00 -24.92 21.02
C ASP A 102 7.07 -24.06 20.17
N ALA A 103 5.88 -23.75 20.71
CA ALA A 103 4.92 -22.93 20.01
C ALA A 103 5.36 -21.47 19.89
N LEU A 104 5.95 -20.91 20.93
CA LEU A 104 6.51 -19.56 20.93
C LEU A 104 7.73 -19.45 20.02
N THR A 105 8.57 -20.49 19.94
CA THR A 105 9.69 -20.54 19.01
C THR A 105 9.20 -20.55 17.56
N SER A 106 8.19 -21.36 17.25
CA SER A 106 7.57 -21.39 15.93
C SER A 106 6.92 -20.04 15.56
N MET A 107 6.23 -19.42 16.53
CA MET A 107 5.69 -18.07 16.39
C MET A 107 6.79 -17.04 16.13
N LEU A 108 7.91 -17.11 16.85
CA LEU A 108 9.02 -16.18 16.74
C LEU A 108 9.65 -16.22 15.35
N VAL A 109 9.80 -17.39 14.74
CA VAL A 109 10.29 -17.51 13.35
C VAL A 109 9.37 -16.76 12.38
N VAL A 110 8.07 -17.00 12.47
CA VAL A 110 7.06 -16.34 11.60
C VAL A 110 7.00 -14.83 11.86
N LEU A 111 7.06 -14.41 13.12
CA LEU A 111 7.06 -13.01 13.52
C LEU A 111 8.31 -12.30 12.96
N SER A 112 9.48 -12.93 13.05
CA SER A 112 10.75 -12.36 12.56
C SER A 112 10.73 -12.15 11.05
N GLN A 113 10.33 -13.18 10.29
CA GLN A 113 10.22 -13.12 8.83
C GLN A 113 9.22 -12.03 8.38
N ALA A 114 8.01 -12.03 8.94
CA ALA A 114 6.99 -11.06 8.59
C ALA A 114 7.38 -9.62 8.97
N PHE A 115 8.16 -9.44 10.04
CA PHE A 115 8.61 -8.12 10.48
C PHE A 115 9.70 -7.59 9.54
N GLU A 116 10.65 -8.43 9.15
CA GLU A 116 11.68 -8.10 8.17
C GLU A 116 11.08 -7.77 6.80
N GLU A 117 10.13 -8.58 6.31
CA GLU A 117 9.39 -8.30 5.08
C GLU A 117 8.67 -6.95 5.14
N ALA A 118 7.96 -6.68 6.24
CA ALA A 118 7.23 -5.42 6.42
C ALA A 118 8.17 -4.21 6.47
N GLN A 119 9.30 -4.29 7.19
CA GLN A 119 10.27 -3.20 7.25
C GLN A 119 10.97 -2.98 5.91
N THR A 120 11.31 -4.06 5.20
CA THR A 120 11.92 -4.02 3.87
C THR A 120 10.97 -3.35 2.89
N LYS A 121 9.69 -3.76 2.87
CA LYS A 121 8.65 -3.12 2.05
C LYS A 121 8.53 -1.63 2.38
N ALA A 122 8.46 -1.26 3.66
CA ALA A 122 8.40 0.16 4.06
C ALA A 122 9.66 0.94 3.64
N GLY A 123 10.83 0.33 3.68
CA GLY A 123 12.08 0.89 3.18
C GLY A 123 12.02 1.17 1.68
N TYR A 124 11.57 0.20 0.89
CA TYR A 124 11.38 0.36 -0.55
C TYR A 124 10.37 1.47 -0.86
N MET A 125 9.23 1.52 -0.17
CA MET A 125 8.23 2.58 -0.38
C MET A 125 8.79 3.97 -0.16
N ARG A 126 9.61 4.19 0.88
CA ARG A 126 10.28 5.48 1.11
C ARG A 126 11.26 5.86 -0.01
N ILE A 127 11.95 4.87 -0.59
CA ILE A 127 12.83 5.10 -1.73
C ILE A 127 12.00 5.47 -2.97
N LEU A 128 10.90 4.75 -3.22
CA LEU A 128 9.99 5.05 -4.32
C LEU A 128 9.38 6.45 -4.17
N ASP A 129 8.99 6.85 -2.97
CA ASP A 129 8.51 8.21 -2.67
C ASP A 129 9.56 9.26 -3.03
N ALA A 130 10.81 9.06 -2.62
CA ALA A 130 11.90 9.98 -2.94
C ALA A 130 12.14 10.07 -4.46
N LEU A 131 12.03 8.96 -5.18
CA LEU A 131 12.15 8.93 -6.65
C LEU A 131 10.98 9.65 -7.33
N ALA A 132 9.75 9.42 -6.87
CA ALA A 132 8.57 10.10 -7.38
C ALA A 132 8.66 11.62 -7.17
N MET A 133 9.08 12.07 -5.98
CA MET A 133 9.33 13.48 -5.70
C MET A 133 10.40 14.09 -6.60
N ALA A 134 11.49 13.35 -6.86
CA ALA A 134 12.55 13.81 -7.76
C ALA A 134 12.08 13.91 -9.22
N LEU A 135 11.19 13.00 -9.66
CA LEU A 135 10.59 13.03 -11.00
C LEU A 135 9.60 14.19 -11.15
N ASP A 136 8.71 14.39 -10.18
CA ASP A 136 7.76 15.53 -10.17
C ASP A 136 8.50 16.87 -10.28
N ALA A 137 9.64 17.00 -9.59
CA ALA A 137 10.49 18.19 -9.66
C ALA A 137 11.10 18.43 -11.05
N LYS A 138 11.34 17.38 -11.85
CA LYS A 138 11.82 17.49 -13.23
C LYS A 138 10.72 17.91 -14.21
N GLU A 139 9.50 17.44 -14.02
CA GLU A 139 8.37 17.71 -14.93
C GLU A 139 7.72 19.10 -14.71
N HIS A 140 8.28 19.93 -13.83
CA HIS A 140 7.82 21.29 -13.53
C HIS A 140 6.36 21.39 -13.06
N TYR A 141 5.84 20.35 -12.38
CA TYR A 141 4.54 20.45 -11.74
C TYR A 141 4.58 21.39 -10.52
N THR A 142 3.61 22.30 -10.41
CA THR A 142 3.44 23.24 -9.28
C THR A 142 2.83 22.59 -8.02
N GLY A 143 2.59 21.28 -8.05
CA GLY A 143 2.11 20.47 -6.93
C GLY A 143 2.42 18.98 -7.15
N SER A 144 2.05 18.13 -6.20
CA SER A 144 2.29 16.68 -6.29
C SER A 144 1.24 16.02 -7.20
N HIS A 145 1.45 16.08 -8.53
CA HIS A 145 0.61 15.43 -9.55
C HIS A 145 0.32 13.97 -9.20
N CYS A 146 1.36 13.21 -8.89
CA CYS A 146 1.26 11.80 -8.52
C CYS A 146 0.35 11.57 -7.29
N GLY A 147 0.44 12.46 -6.30
CA GLY A 147 -0.41 12.43 -5.10
C GLY A 147 -1.89 12.69 -5.40
N SER A 148 -2.20 13.68 -6.24
CA SER A 148 -3.57 13.97 -6.63
C SER A 148 -4.18 12.83 -7.46
N VAL A 149 -3.41 12.25 -8.39
CA VAL A 149 -3.83 11.07 -9.16
C VAL A 149 -4.14 9.89 -8.24
N GLN A 150 -3.31 9.63 -7.23
CA GLN A 150 -3.59 8.61 -6.22
C GLN A 150 -4.91 8.87 -5.50
N SER A 151 -5.15 10.09 -5.01
CA SER A 151 -6.37 10.45 -4.27
C SER A 151 -7.64 10.25 -5.11
N ILE A 152 -7.62 10.71 -6.37
CA ILE A 152 -8.73 10.54 -7.31
C ILE A 152 -8.95 9.05 -7.59
N ALA A 153 -7.87 8.30 -7.87
CA ALA A 153 -7.94 6.89 -8.20
C ALA A 153 -8.48 6.05 -7.02
N GLU A 154 -8.10 6.36 -5.78
CA GLU A 154 -8.61 5.66 -4.58
C GLU A 154 -10.12 5.83 -4.40
N ARG A 155 -10.67 7.02 -4.66
CA ARG A 155 -12.12 7.25 -4.61
C ARG A 155 -12.87 6.45 -5.67
N LEU A 156 -12.37 6.47 -6.89
CA LEU A 156 -12.94 5.71 -8.00
C LEU A 156 -12.88 4.20 -7.71
N ALA A 157 -11.73 3.73 -7.23
CA ALA A 157 -11.49 2.33 -6.88
C ALA A 157 -12.44 1.86 -5.77
N GLY A 158 -12.61 2.67 -4.72
CA GLY A 158 -13.55 2.39 -3.63
C GLY A 158 -15.00 2.29 -4.07
N TRP A 159 -15.44 3.12 -5.03
CA TRP A 159 -16.80 3.00 -5.61
C TRP A 159 -16.97 1.74 -6.46
N LEU A 160 -15.91 1.34 -7.19
CA LEU A 160 -15.90 0.14 -8.03
C LEU A 160 -15.64 -1.16 -7.26
N GLY A 161 -15.22 -1.08 -6.00
CA GLY A 161 -14.85 -2.24 -5.19
C GLY A 161 -13.56 -2.91 -5.62
N VAL A 162 -12.59 -2.14 -6.13
CA VAL A 162 -11.26 -2.63 -6.53
C VAL A 162 -10.14 -1.98 -5.71
N GLU A 163 -8.99 -2.63 -5.63
CA GLU A 163 -7.81 -2.14 -4.90
C GLU A 163 -6.70 -1.77 -5.89
N ILE A 164 -6.18 -0.55 -5.80
CA ILE A 164 -5.16 -0.04 -6.72
C ILE A 164 -3.75 0.04 -6.12
N ASP A 165 -3.57 -0.36 -4.84
CA ASP A 165 -2.32 -0.12 -4.09
C ASP A 165 -1.92 1.37 -4.20
N GLN A 166 -0.64 1.68 -4.41
CA GLN A 166 -0.12 3.02 -4.70
C GLN A 166 0.06 3.29 -6.20
N ALA A 167 -0.75 2.66 -7.07
CA ALA A 167 -0.52 2.71 -8.50
C ALA A 167 -0.71 4.11 -9.10
N GLY A 168 -1.65 4.92 -8.59
CA GLY A 168 -1.80 6.31 -9.02
C GLY A 168 -0.56 7.15 -8.69
N ARG A 169 0.06 6.90 -7.54
CA ARG A 169 1.26 7.61 -7.09
C ARG A 169 2.52 7.24 -7.88
N PHE A 170 2.63 5.99 -8.36
CA PHE A 170 3.85 5.49 -8.99
C PHE A 170 3.69 5.12 -10.48
N HIS A 171 2.55 5.41 -11.11
CA HIS A 171 2.29 5.04 -12.51
C HIS A 171 3.41 5.49 -13.46
N ASP A 172 3.92 6.69 -13.22
CA ASP A 172 4.90 7.37 -14.08
C ASP A 172 6.36 7.23 -13.63
N ILE A 173 6.67 6.47 -12.58
CA ILE A 173 8.04 6.39 -12.04
C ILE A 173 9.10 5.94 -13.07
N GLY A 174 8.68 5.16 -14.07
CA GLY A 174 9.50 4.73 -15.20
C GLY A 174 9.97 5.86 -16.12
N LYS A 175 9.39 7.06 -16.02
CA LYS A 175 9.86 8.25 -16.77
C LYS A 175 11.27 8.67 -16.38
N ILE A 176 11.83 8.15 -15.28
CA ILE A 176 13.25 8.32 -14.95
C ILE A 176 14.19 7.84 -16.07
N TYR A 177 13.73 6.92 -16.93
CA TYR A 177 14.48 6.44 -18.10
C TYR A 177 14.28 7.29 -19.36
N VAL A 178 13.37 8.26 -19.35
CA VAL A 178 13.13 9.17 -20.48
C VAL A 178 14.17 10.29 -20.45
N PRO A 179 14.90 10.56 -21.55
CA PRO A 179 15.85 11.67 -21.62
C PRO A 179 15.22 13.01 -21.25
N ASP A 180 15.93 13.83 -20.47
CA ASP A 180 15.42 15.13 -19.99
C ASP A 180 14.95 16.03 -21.15
N GLN A 181 15.67 16.04 -22.29
CA GLN A 181 15.31 16.81 -23.48
C GLN A 181 13.95 16.41 -24.10
N ILE A 182 13.51 15.17 -23.86
CA ILE A 182 12.20 14.67 -24.31
C ILE A 182 11.16 14.92 -23.23
N LEU A 183 11.50 14.67 -21.96
CA LEU A 183 10.60 14.83 -20.82
C LEU A 183 10.16 16.29 -20.64
N THR A 184 11.07 17.25 -20.81
CA THR A 184 10.83 18.69 -20.64
C THR A 184 10.74 19.43 -21.98
N LYS A 185 10.40 18.73 -23.07
CA LYS A 185 10.33 19.33 -24.40
C LYS A 185 9.14 20.30 -24.50
N PRO A 186 9.36 21.58 -24.89
CA PRO A 186 8.27 22.47 -25.22
C PRO A 186 7.58 22.10 -26.52
N GLY A 187 6.36 21.56 -26.41
CA GLY A 187 5.50 21.24 -27.53
C GLY A 187 5.39 19.74 -27.82
N PRO A 188 4.89 19.36 -29.02
CA PRO A 188 4.61 17.97 -29.33
C PRO A 188 5.89 17.15 -29.52
N LEU A 189 5.84 15.90 -29.04
CA LEU A 189 6.85 14.90 -29.31
C LEU A 189 6.75 14.38 -30.75
N ASP A 190 7.89 14.20 -31.40
CA ASP A 190 8.00 13.55 -32.70
C ASP A 190 7.77 12.02 -32.59
N PRO A 191 7.63 11.29 -33.71
CA PRO A 191 7.37 9.85 -33.65
C PRO A 191 8.41 9.04 -32.87
N ALA A 192 9.70 9.37 -32.95
CA ALA A 192 10.77 8.66 -32.26
C ALA A 192 10.78 8.98 -30.76
N GLU A 193 10.58 10.25 -30.41
CA GLU A 193 10.44 10.70 -29.03
C GLU A 193 9.22 10.06 -28.35
N ARG A 194 8.10 9.93 -29.07
CA ARG A 194 6.90 9.23 -28.55
C ARG A 194 7.17 7.76 -28.27
N VAL A 195 7.98 7.08 -29.09
CA VAL A 195 8.36 5.68 -28.82
C VAL A 195 9.11 5.58 -27.51
N LEU A 196 10.06 6.48 -27.24
CA LEU A 196 10.81 6.51 -25.99
C LEU A 196 9.91 6.83 -24.79
N MET A 197 9.03 7.84 -24.91
CA MET A 197 8.08 8.19 -23.85
C MET A 197 7.14 7.02 -23.50
N ARG A 198 6.67 6.26 -24.50
CA ARG A 198 5.77 5.11 -24.31
C ARG A 198 6.42 3.89 -23.64
N GLN A 199 7.72 3.92 -23.37
CA GLN A 199 8.39 2.86 -22.62
C GLN A 199 8.26 3.01 -21.11
N HIS A 200 7.86 4.18 -20.58
CA HIS A 200 7.81 4.39 -19.14
C HIS A 200 6.91 3.37 -18.40
N PRO A 201 5.76 2.86 -18.90
CA PRO A 201 4.99 1.87 -18.15
C PRO A 201 5.76 0.56 -17.94
N TYR A 202 6.57 0.16 -18.93
CA TYR A 202 7.45 -1.00 -18.82
C TYR A 202 8.57 -0.78 -17.81
N TYR A 203 9.15 0.42 -17.75
CA TYR A 203 10.15 0.73 -16.73
C TYR A 203 9.54 0.90 -15.34
N SER A 204 8.32 1.45 -15.21
CA SER A 204 7.54 1.47 -13.97
C SER A 204 7.32 0.05 -13.47
N PHE A 205 6.87 -0.86 -14.34
CA PHE A 205 6.74 -2.28 -14.02
C PHE A 205 8.06 -2.85 -13.46
N LYS A 206 9.18 -2.68 -14.17
CA LYS A 206 10.49 -3.18 -13.72
C LYS A 206 10.93 -2.65 -12.36
N ILE A 207 10.69 -1.36 -12.10
CA ILE A 207 11.04 -0.72 -10.82
C ILE A 207 10.16 -1.27 -9.69
N LEU A 208 8.89 -1.54 -9.97
CA LEU A 208 7.88 -1.85 -8.96
C LEU A 208 7.70 -3.35 -8.71
N SER A 209 8.09 -4.24 -9.64
CA SER A 209 7.98 -5.71 -9.48
C SER A 209 8.63 -6.25 -8.20
N PRO A 210 9.81 -5.76 -7.75
CA PRO A 210 10.39 -6.22 -6.48
C PRO A 210 9.59 -5.82 -5.23
N VAL A 211 8.64 -4.88 -5.34
CA VAL A 211 7.90 -4.31 -4.21
C VAL A 211 6.48 -4.86 -4.12
N SER A 212 5.78 -4.94 -5.26
CA SER A 212 4.39 -5.41 -5.32
C SER A 212 4.05 -5.78 -6.76
N ASP A 213 3.75 -7.06 -7.00
CA ASP A 213 3.34 -7.56 -8.32
C ASP A 213 2.06 -6.88 -8.82
N GLN A 214 1.10 -6.64 -7.91
CA GLN A 214 -0.14 -5.93 -8.22
C GLN A 214 0.15 -4.50 -8.65
N LEU A 215 0.94 -3.75 -7.88
CA LEU A 215 1.36 -2.39 -8.21
C LEU A 215 2.07 -2.32 -9.56
N ALA A 216 3.03 -3.22 -9.80
CA ALA A 216 3.73 -3.30 -11.08
C ALA A 216 2.77 -3.61 -12.23
N SER A 217 1.84 -4.55 -12.03
CA SER A 217 0.86 -4.97 -13.04
C SER A 217 -0.09 -3.85 -13.45
N ILE A 218 -0.58 -3.07 -12.49
CA ILE A 218 -1.48 -1.93 -12.74
C ILE A 218 -0.71 -0.82 -13.47
N THR A 219 0.47 -0.45 -12.97
CA THR A 219 1.30 0.62 -13.57
C THR A 219 1.82 0.25 -14.96
N LEU A 220 2.03 -1.03 -15.28
CA LEU A 220 2.32 -1.44 -16.66
C LEU A 220 1.18 -1.08 -17.63
N ARG A 221 -0.06 -1.15 -17.15
CA ARG A 221 -1.27 -1.16 -17.98
C ARG A 221 -2.08 0.13 -17.91
N HIS A 222 -1.65 1.13 -17.15
CA HIS A 222 -2.41 2.36 -16.97
C HIS A 222 -2.59 3.18 -18.27
N HIS A 223 -1.88 2.84 -19.35
CA HIS A 223 -2.08 3.39 -20.70
C HIS A 223 -2.71 2.39 -21.69
N GLU A 224 -3.13 1.23 -21.22
CA GLU A 224 -3.92 0.29 -22.01
C GLU A 224 -5.34 0.81 -22.20
N ARG A 225 -5.94 0.44 -23.34
CA ARG A 225 -7.23 0.97 -23.77
C ARG A 225 -8.14 -0.18 -24.16
N PRO A 226 -9.43 -0.17 -23.76
CA PRO A 226 -10.37 -1.23 -24.13
C PRO A 226 -10.62 -1.33 -25.65
N ASP A 227 -10.22 -0.34 -26.44
CA ASP A 227 -10.22 -0.41 -27.91
C ASP A 227 -8.97 -1.10 -28.53
N GLY A 228 -8.04 -1.58 -27.71
CA GLY A 228 -6.79 -2.22 -28.14
C GLY A 228 -5.74 -1.27 -28.72
N LYS A 229 -5.98 0.05 -28.70
CA LYS A 229 -5.04 1.08 -29.20
C LYS A 229 -4.09 1.59 -28.12
N GLY A 230 -4.10 0.96 -26.95
CA GLY A 230 -3.26 1.27 -25.81
C GLY A 230 -1.81 0.83 -26.01
N TYR A 231 -1.00 1.03 -24.97
CA TYR A 231 0.39 0.61 -24.91
C TYR A 231 0.76 0.29 -23.45
N PRO A 232 1.81 -0.50 -23.20
CA PRO A 232 2.77 -1.07 -24.14
C PRO A 232 2.39 -2.42 -24.79
N LEU A 233 1.34 -3.09 -24.30
CA LEU A 233 0.92 -4.43 -24.70
C LEU A 233 -0.16 -4.40 -25.81
N GLY A 234 -1.01 -3.36 -25.84
CA GLY A 234 -2.14 -3.29 -26.78
C GLY A 234 -3.31 -4.20 -26.36
N GLU A 235 -3.57 -4.27 -25.06
CA GLU A 235 -4.57 -5.15 -24.44
C GLU A 235 -5.99 -4.60 -24.64
N ILE A 236 -6.91 -5.40 -25.21
CA ILE A 236 -8.30 -5.01 -25.53
C ILE A 236 -9.21 -5.00 -24.28
N ALA A 237 -8.77 -5.62 -23.18
CA ALA A 237 -9.54 -5.69 -21.94
C ALA A 237 -8.62 -5.45 -20.74
N PRO A 238 -8.08 -4.23 -20.58
CA PRO A 238 -7.19 -3.96 -19.46
C PRO A 238 -7.92 -4.13 -18.12
N PRO A 239 -7.19 -4.48 -17.05
CA PRO A 239 -7.75 -4.55 -15.70
C PRO A 239 -8.46 -3.26 -15.32
N LEU A 240 -9.56 -3.40 -14.58
CA LEU A 240 -10.38 -2.26 -14.15
C LEU A 240 -9.54 -1.27 -13.33
N GLU A 241 -8.65 -1.78 -12.49
CA GLU A 241 -7.69 -1.03 -11.67
C GLU A 241 -6.80 -0.12 -12.53
N ALA A 242 -6.27 -0.64 -13.64
CA ALA A 242 -5.44 0.13 -14.55
C ALA A 242 -6.26 1.21 -15.27
N ASN A 243 -7.50 0.89 -15.65
CA ASN A 243 -8.39 1.87 -16.28
C ASN A 243 -8.83 2.99 -15.32
N VAL A 244 -8.98 2.68 -14.02
CA VAL A 244 -9.20 3.66 -12.96
C VAL A 244 -8.03 4.64 -12.86
N VAL A 245 -6.79 4.13 -12.79
CA VAL A 245 -5.59 4.97 -12.76
C VAL A 245 -5.49 5.83 -14.03
N ALA A 246 -5.78 5.25 -15.20
CA ALA A 246 -5.80 5.98 -16.48
C ALA A 246 -6.78 7.16 -16.48
N ALA A 247 -7.98 6.96 -15.92
CA ALA A 247 -9.00 7.99 -15.84
C ALA A 247 -8.61 9.09 -14.84
N ALA A 248 -8.06 8.71 -13.69
CA ALA A 248 -7.56 9.64 -12.68
C ALA A 248 -6.41 10.52 -13.22
N ASP A 249 -5.42 9.91 -13.88
CA ASP A 249 -4.33 10.65 -14.55
C ASP A 249 -4.89 11.61 -15.60
N THR A 250 -5.78 11.13 -16.48
CA THR A 250 -6.37 11.99 -17.51
C THR A 250 -7.14 13.17 -16.93
N LEU A 251 -7.95 12.96 -15.89
CA LEU A 251 -8.69 14.03 -15.21
C LEU A 251 -7.74 15.09 -14.66
N HIS A 252 -6.73 14.67 -13.89
CA HIS A 252 -5.77 15.58 -13.30
C HIS A 252 -4.95 16.29 -14.37
N ALA A 253 -4.51 15.58 -15.41
CA ALA A 253 -3.73 16.12 -16.53
C ALA A 253 -4.48 17.20 -17.32
N VAL A 254 -5.78 17.05 -17.52
CA VAL A 254 -6.60 17.99 -18.29
C VAL A 254 -6.86 19.29 -17.52
N ILE A 255 -7.02 19.20 -16.19
CA ILE A 255 -7.33 20.36 -15.34
C ILE A 255 -6.06 21.09 -14.90
N SER A 256 -4.96 20.37 -14.73
CA SER A 256 -3.68 20.94 -14.31
C SER A 256 -3.09 21.87 -15.37
N HIS A 257 -2.51 22.99 -14.93
CA HIS A 257 -1.64 23.80 -15.78
C HIS A 257 -0.33 23.03 -16.05
N ARG A 258 -0.01 22.79 -17.32
CA ARG A 258 1.28 22.23 -17.74
C ARG A 258 2.10 23.33 -18.42
N CYS A 259 3.43 23.21 -18.45
CA CYS A 259 4.32 24.20 -19.06
C CYS A 259 3.94 24.61 -20.51
N TYR A 260 3.16 23.78 -21.20
CA TYR A 260 2.77 23.99 -22.60
C TYR A 260 1.26 24.10 -22.84
N GLN A 261 0.43 24.06 -21.78
CA GLN A 261 -1.03 24.10 -21.90
C GLN A 261 -1.68 24.71 -20.66
N GLN A 262 -2.54 25.72 -20.84
CA GLN A 262 -3.43 26.17 -19.77
C GLN A 262 -4.43 25.05 -19.44
N GLY A 263 -4.63 24.79 -18.14
CA GLY A 263 -5.62 23.85 -17.65
C GLY A 263 -7.01 24.18 -18.20
N ARG A 264 -7.78 23.13 -18.51
CA ARG A 264 -9.17 23.25 -18.97
C ARG A 264 -10.13 23.35 -17.79
N SER A 265 -11.38 23.75 -18.05
CA SER A 265 -12.39 23.76 -16.99
C SER A 265 -12.68 22.34 -16.47
N GLN A 266 -13.20 22.26 -15.25
CA GLN A 266 -13.60 20.99 -14.64
C GLN A 266 -14.67 20.28 -15.52
N GLU A 267 -15.63 21.03 -16.07
CA GLU A 267 -16.62 20.51 -16.99
C GLU A 267 -15.99 19.95 -18.28
N GLU A 268 -14.98 20.63 -18.83
CA GLU A 268 -14.27 20.16 -20.02
C GLU A 268 -13.51 18.85 -19.75
N ALA A 269 -12.90 18.71 -18.58
CA ALA A 269 -12.24 17.47 -18.18
C ALA A 269 -13.21 16.30 -18.08
N LEU A 270 -14.38 16.53 -17.47
CA LEU A 270 -15.44 15.52 -17.42
C LEU A 270 -15.95 15.16 -18.83
N GLN A 271 -16.07 16.13 -19.73
CA GLN A 271 -16.45 15.87 -21.12
C GLN A 271 -15.40 15.05 -21.88
N VAL A 272 -14.10 15.26 -21.63
CA VAL A 272 -13.04 14.43 -22.21
C VAL A 272 -13.21 12.96 -21.80
N ILE A 273 -13.46 12.70 -20.51
CA ILE A 273 -13.71 11.33 -20.01
C ILE A 273 -14.97 10.73 -20.65
N ARG A 274 -16.07 11.49 -20.71
CA ARG A 274 -17.34 11.04 -21.32
C ARG A 274 -17.19 10.69 -22.79
N ALA A 275 -16.53 11.55 -23.56
CA ALA A 275 -16.32 11.36 -24.99
C ALA A 275 -15.48 10.11 -25.30
N ALA A 276 -14.63 9.69 -24.36
CA ALA A 276 -13.77 8.53 -24.51
C ALA A 276 -14.35 7.23 -23.90
N ARG A 277 -15.64 7.23 -23.51
CA ARG A 277 -16.35 6.05 -23.02
C ARG A 277 -16.35 4.92 -24.05
N GLY A 278 -15.97 3.72 -23.62
CA GLY A 278 -15.91 2.53 -24.47
C GLY A 278 -14.74 2.50 -25.46
N THR A 279 -13.88 3.53 -25.48
CA THR A 279 -12.67 3.56 -26.32
C THR A 279 -11.41 3.61 -25.47
N GLN A 280 -11.24 4.65 -24.67
CA GLN A 280 -10.13 4.79 -23.72
C GLN A 280 -10.51 4.30 -22.32
N PHE A 281 -11.76 4.54 -21.92
CA PHE A 281 -12.23 4.23 -20.57
C PHE A 281 -13.35 3.19 -20.62
N LEU A 282 -13.29 2.25 -19.69
CA LEU A 282 -14.36 1.29 -19.48
C LEU A 282 -15.64 2.03 -19.08
N PRO A 283 -16.83 1.59 -19.53
CA PRO A 283 -18.09 2.21 -19.17
C PRO A 283 -18.29 2.37 -17.65
N ALA A 284 -17.87 1.38 -16.86
CA ALA A 284 -17.95 1.42 -15.40
C ALA A 284 -17.06 2.51 -14.80
N THR A 285 -15.83 2.69 -15.31
CA THR A 285 -14.93 3.77 -14.88
C THR A 285 -15.52 5.15 -15.18
N VAL A 286 -16.10 5.33 -16.36
CA VAL A 286 -16.75 6.61 -16.74
C VAL A 286 -17.92 6.90 -15.80
N GLU A 287 -18.75 5.90 -15.51
CA GLU A 287 -19.87 6.06 -14.57
C GLU A 287 -19.38 6.43 -13.17
N ALA A 288 -18.33 5.78 -12.67
CA ALA A 288 -17.71 6.11 -11.39
C ALA A 288 -17.26 7.57 -11.35
N VAL A 289 -16.56 8.02 -12.40
CA VAL A 289 -16.12 9.42 -12.54
C VAL A 289 -17.31 10.36 -12.51
N GLU A 290 -18.34 10.13 -13.31
CA GLU A 290 -19.52 11.00 -13.37
C GLU A 290 -20.24 11.12 -12.03
N LYS A 291 -20.33 10.04 -11.26
CA LYS A 291 -20.97 10.02 -9.95
C LYS A 291 -20.16 10.73 -8.88
N LEU A 292 -18.85 10.56 -8.91
CA LEU A 292 -17.95 11.08 -7.88
C LEU A 292 -17.38 12.46 -8.20
N PHE A 293 -17.46 12.93 -9.45
CA PHE A 293 -16.87 14.19 -9.89
C PHE A 293 -17.18 15.39 -8.98
N PRO A 294 -18.44 15.60 -8.52
CA PRO A 294 -18.76 16.71 -7.63
C PRO A 294 -18.03 16.66 -6.27
N GLN A 295 -17.64 15.46 -5.83
CA GLN A 295 -16.94 15.23 -4.56
C GLN A 295 -15.41 15.31 -4.71
N MET A 296 -14.91 15.21 -5.94
CA MET A 296 -13.48 15.24 -6.24
C MET A 296 -12.98 16.65 -6.60
N LEU A 297 -13.86 17.66 -6.70
CA LEU A 297 -13.54 19.00 -7.21
C LEU A 297 -12.36 19.68 -6.49
N GLU A 298 -12.16 19.42 -5.20
CA GLU A 298 -11.01 19.94 -4.42
C GLU A 298 -9.69 19.27 -4.80
N GLU A 299 -9.72 17.99 -5.19
CA GLU A 299 -8.54 17.18 -5.56
C GLU A 299 -8.14 17.39 -7.02
N VAL A 300 -9.09 17.85 -7.83
CA VAL A 300 -8.87 18.23 -9.22
C VAL A 300 -8.76 19.74 -9.40
N ALA A 301 -8.69 20.53 -8.33
CA ALA A 301 -8.47 21.96 -8.45
C ALA A 301 -7.08 22.26 -9.04
N PRO A 302 -6.94 23.25 -9.95
CA PRO A 302 -5.65 23.61 -10.49
C PRO A 302 -4.72 24.11 -9.36
N VAL A 303 -3.51 23.55 -9.30
CA VAL A 303 -2.42 23.99 -8.42
C VAL A 303 -1.49 24.96 -9.15
#